data_AF-A0A1D1XUL6-F1
#
_entry.id   AF-A0A1D1XUL6-F1
#
_cell.length_a   1.000
_cell.length_b   1.000
_cell.length_c   1.000
_cell.angle_alpha   90.00
_cell.angle_beta   90.00
_cell.angle_gamma   90.00
#
_symmetry.space_group_name_H-M   'P 1'
#
loop_
_entity.id
_entity.type
_entity.pdbx_description
1 polymer ?
#
loop_
_entity_poly.entity_id
_entity_poly.type
_entity_poly.pdbx_seq_one_letter_code
_entity_poly.pdbx_strand_id
1 'polypeptide(L)'
;AASQSHHSLDSGRAGGTSFDEAAMVASTMLLLRAPSPFSTSISSSVNPTRMAGFDINTRLSGHLLPAALGMAPPHGMLMPSLCSSTLLGHERRVNRSEGLPLLPSPRPGSVPRHVCHCAGSSVEGGGEHSGGGLIRSGVVRAGEALSMGFPLWVALACALALLRPSSFLWVHQKWQIIGLTITMLGMGMTLTLDDLRGALLMPRELLVGFLLQYTVMPSSGYIVSKVLKLPSYYAAGLILVSCCPGGTASNIITYLARGNVALSVLMTAASTFASVVMTPFLTSKLAGQFVAVDPAGLFMSTVQVVLAPVLLGAILNQYCSNLVEFVSPLMPFIAVATVAILCGSAIAQNASSILASGFQVVIATCSLHGSGFFFGYVLSRVLRLDESSSRTISIEVGMQNSVLGLVLAGQHFGNPLTAVPCAVSSVCHSVYGSVLAGIWRNMPADSQ
;
A
#
# COMPACT_ATOMS: atom_id res chain seq x y z
N ALA A 1 7.84 51.84 -60.33
CA ALA A 1 6.49 51.53 -59.85
C ALA A 1 6.60 51.17 -58.36
N ALA A 2 6.55 52.13 -57.43
CA ALA A 2 5.36 52.68 -56.78
C ALA A 2 4.46 51.57 -56.15
N SER A 3 3.97 51.59 -54.92
CA SER A 3 4.15 52.38 -53.67
C SER A 3 2.99 51.98 -52.73
N GLN A 4 3.26 51.71 -51.43
CA GLN A 4 2.35 51.82 -50.25
C GLN A 4 1.14 50.84 -50.15
N SER A 5 0.75 50.26 -48.99
CA SER A 5 0.18 50.87 -47.76
C SER A 5 -0.23 49.71 -46.79
N HIS A 6 0.14 49.70 -45.50
CA HIS A 6 -0.53 50.20 -44.26
C HIS A 6 -1.66 49.34 -43.60
N HIS A 7 -1.52 49.19 -42.26
CA HIS A 7 -2.54 48.92 -41.19
C HIS A 7 -3.20 47.53 -41.12
N SER A 8 -3.66 46.96 -39.99
CA SER A 8 -3.59 47.13 -38.52
C SER A 8 -4.51 46.05 -37.91
N LEU A 9 -4.14 45.52 -36.72
CA LEU A 9 -5.02 45.11 -35.60
C LEU A 9 -5.98 43.89 -35.68
N ASP A 10 -5.72 42.98 -34.72
CA ASP A 10 -6.65 42.39 -33.71
C ASP A 10 -7.30 41.00 -33.91
N SER A 11 -7.56 40.37 -32.75
CA SER A 11 -8.12 39.04 -32.45
C SER A 11 -7.14 37.86 -32.58
N GLY A 12 -7.11 36.86 -31.70
CA GLY A 12 -7.99 36.48 -30.61
C GLY A 12 -7.44 35.19 -29.99
N ARG A 13 -7.80 34.99 -28.72
CA ARG A 13 -7.42 33.91 -27.82
C ARG A 13 -8.02 32.56 -28.24
N ALA A 14 -7.32 31.49 -27.85
CA ALA A 14 -7.81 30.13 -27.51
C ALA A 14 -7.58 28.97 -28.51
N GLY A 15 -6.95 27.92 -27.99
CA GLY A 15 -7.44 26.54 -28.14
C GLY A 15 -6.50 25.55 -28.84
N GLY A 16 -6.15 24.46 -28.14
CA GLY A 16 -6.01 23.15 -28.79
C GLY A 16 -4.69 22.40 -28.57
N THR A 17 -4.50 21.87 -27.36
CA THR A 17 -3.58 20.77 -27.05
C THR A 17 -4.17 19.44 -27.50
N SER A 18 -3.46 18.67 -28.32
CA SER A 18 -3.50 17.20 -28.32
C SER A 18 -2.36 16.66 -29.19
N PHE A 19 -1.77 15.53 -28.77
CA PHE A 19 -0.63 14.78 -29.33
C PHE A 19 0.74 15.10 -28.71
N ASP A 20 1.14 14.29 -27.72
CA ASP A 20 2.37 13.47 -27.80
C ASP A 20 2.66 12.66 -26.51
N GLU A 21 1.75 11.76 -26.11
CA GLU A 21 2.06 10.72 -25.09
C GLU A 21 2.26 9.31 -25.70
N ALA A 22 1.89 9.10 -26.97
CA ALA A 22 2.08 7.81 -27.64
C ALA A 22 3.49 7.61 -28.24
N ALA A 23 4.24 8.69 -28.47
CA ALA A 23 5.54 8.63 -29.15
C ALA A 23 6.71 8.20 -28.24
N MET A 24 6.57 8.34 -26.90
CA MET A 24 7.67 8.05 -25.97
C MET A 24 7.77 6.57 -25.59
N VAL A 25 6.69 5.79 -25.75
CA VAL A 25 6.71 4.33 -25.50
C VAL A 25 7.27 3.55 -26.70
N ALA A 26 7.12 4.08 -27.93
CA ALA A 26 7.62 3.44 -29.14
C ALA A 26 9.15 3.60 -29.35
N SER A 27 9.74 4.68 -28.83
CA SER A 27 11.17 4.97 -29.03
C SER A 27 12.11 4.06 -28.22
N THR A 28 11.62 3.39 -27.18
CA THR A 28 12.40 2.44 -26.36
C THR A 28 12.51 1.05 -27.00
N MET A 29 11.69 0.74 -28.00
CA MET A 29 11.68 -0.57 -28.70
C MET A 29 12.69 -0.67 -29.86
N LEU A 30 13.28 0.45 -30.31
CA LEU A 30 14.12 0.49 -31.52
C LEU A 30 15.64 0.39 -31.27
N LEU A 31 16.09 0.24 -30.03
CA LEU A 31 17.51 0.06 -29.68
C LEU A 31 17.94 -1.41 -29.48
N LEU A 32 17.08 -2.38 -29.79
CA LEU A 32 17.33 -3.82 -29.58
C LEU A 32 17.98 -4.55 -30.79
N ARG A 33 18.74 -3.86 -31.64
CA ARG A 33 19.37 -4.54 -32.79
C ARG A 33 20.77 -4.02 -33.14
N ALA A 34 21.78 -4.57 -32.47
CA ALA A 34 23.13 -4.73 -33.02
C ALA A 34 23.88 -5.87 -32.29
N PRO A 35 24.71 -6.67 -33.00
CA PRO A 35 25.26 -7.94 -32.51
C PRO A 35 26.56 -7.77 -31.71
N SER A 36 26.85 -8.79 -30.89
CA SER A 36 28.08 -8.98 -30.10
C SER A 36 29.35 -9.05 -30.95
N PRO A 37 30.52 -8.78 -30.33
CA PRO A 37 31.56 -9.80 -30.43
C PRO A 37 32.46 -9.96 -29.18
N PHE A 38 33.18 -11.08 -29.19
CA PHE A 38 34.39 -11.46 -28.44
C PHE A 38 34.31 -12.18 -27.09
N SER A 39 34.53 -13.50 -27.18
CA SER A 39 35.14 -14.38 -26.19
C SER A 39 36.56 -13.96 -25.82
N THR A 40 36.94 -14.11 -24.55
CA THR A 40 38.26 -14.65 -24.19
C THR A 40 38.21 -15.31 -22.81
N SER A 41 38.70 -16.55 -22.78
CA SER A 41 38.98 -17.43 -21.65
C SER A 41 40.11 -16.90 -20.78
N ILE A 42 39.98 -16.97 -19.44
CA ILE A 42 41.12 -17.19 -18.54
C ILE A 42 40.70 -18.17 -17.44
N SER A 43 41.45 -19.28 -17.40
CA SER A 43 41.49 -20.30 -16.36
C SER A 43 42.51 -19.90 -15.31
N SER A 44 42.20 -20.07 -14.02
CA SER A 44 43.23 -20.41 -13.02
C SER A 44 42.61 -21.09 -11.79
N SER A 45 43.10 -22.31 -11.54
CA SER A 45 42.89 -23.11 -10.34
C SER A 45 43.83 -22.66 -9.22
N VAL A 46 43.35 -22.60 -7.97
CA VAL A 46 44.17 -22.89 -6.77
C VAL A 46 43.29 -23.59 -5.73
N ASN A 47 43.76 -24.74 -5.24
CA ASN A 47 43.14 -25.66 -4.28
C ASN A 47 43.51 -25.28 -2.81
N PRO A 48 42.88 -25.91 -1.79
CA PRO A 48 42.72 -25.40 -0.42
C PRO A 48 43.72 -25.98 0.60
N THR A 49 43.86 -25.33 1.76
CA THR A 49 44.33 -25.98 3.00
C THR A 49 43.90 -25.26 4.30
N ARG A 50 43.13 -26.00 5.12
CA ARG A 50 43.06 -26.14 6.59
C ARG A 50 43.59 -25.04 7.54
N MET A 51 42.76 -24.70 8.55
CA MET A 51 42.93 -25.06 9.98
C MET A 51 41.62 -24.75 10.76
N ALA A 52 40.97 -25.76 11.36
CA ALA A 52 40.87 -26.03 12.83
C ALA A 52 40.01 -24.98 13.57
N GLY A 53 38.96 -25.30 14.35
CA GLY A 53 38.42 -26.51 14.94
C GLY A 53 37.78 -26.08 16.27
N PHE A 54 36.52 -26.41 16.55
CA PHE A 54 35.99 -26.38 17.92
C PHE A 54 34.80 -27.33 18.03
N ASP A 55 34.95 -28.27 18.96
CA ASP A 55 34.14 -29.46 19.14
C ASP A 55 33.00 -29.25 20.13
N ILE A 56 31.95 -30.05 19.94
CA ILE A 56 30.72 -30.14 20.72
C ILE A 56 30.81 -31.34 21.67
N ASN A 57 30.70 -31.13 22.99
CA ASN A 57 29.88 -31.91 23.95
C ASN A 57 30.42 -31.88 25.39
N THR A 58 29.54 -31.55 26.34
CA THR A 58 29.37 -32.27 27.63
C THR A 58 28.08 -31.75 28.31
N ARG A 59 26.96 -32.47 28.18
CA ARG A 59 26.33 -33.33 29.21
C ARG A 59 26.25 -32.75 30.62
N LEU A 60 25.02 -32.50 31.07
CA LEU A 60 24.60 -32.86 32.43
C LEU A 60 23.13 -33.28 32.42
N SER A 61 22.93 -34.53 32.84
CA SER A 61 21.67 -35.26 32.96
C SER A 61 20.92 -34.90 34.23
N GLY A 62 19.60 -35.10 34.21
CA GLY A 62 18.90 -35.79 35.30
C GLY A 62 17.91 -34.96 36.11
N HIS A 63 16.62 -35.16 35.85
CA HIS A 63 15.75 -35.79 36.84
C HIS A 63 14.47 -36.35 36.19
N LEU A 64 14.30 -37.67 36.33
CA LEU A 64 13.05 -38.41 36.15
C LEU A 64 12.14 -38.20 37.38
N LEU A 65 10.81 -38.14 37.19
CA LEU A 65 9.87 -39.24 37.51
C LEU A 65 8.43 -38.92 37.06
N PRO A 66 7.58 -39.95 36.79
CA PRO A 66 6.23 -39.84 36.20
C PRO A 66 5.11 -40.25 37.17
N ALA A 67 3.85 -39.94 36.84
CA ALA A 67 2.69 -40.71 37.31
C ALA A 67 1.45 -40.49 36.42
N ALA A 68 0.82 -41.61 36.07
CA ALA A 68 -0.39 -41.76 35.27
C ALA A 68 -1.67 -41.82 36.14
N LEU A 69 -2.82 -42.03 35.48
CA LEU A 69 -4.22 -42.20 35.95
C LEU A 69 -5.04 -40.91 35.78
N GLY A 70 -6.21 -40.86 35.15
CA GLY A 70 -7.10 -41.88 34.60
C GLY A 70 -8.51 -41.29 34.51
N MET A 71 -9.36 -41.92 33.69
CA MET A 71 -10.83 -41.82 33.63
C MET A 71 -11.50 -40.86 32.63
N ALA A 72 -12.49 -41.47 31.98
CA ALA A 72 -13.38 -41.03 30.91
C ALA A 72 -14.69 -40.43 31.49
N PRO A 73 -15.69 -40.02 30.65
CA PRO A 73 -16.57 -38.86 30.88
C PRO A 73 -17.95 -39.19 31.48
N PRO A 74 -18.85 -38.19 31.59
CA PRO A 74 -20.22 -38.42 31.14
C PRO A 74 -20.88 -37.27 30.35
N HIS A 75 -21.65 -37.70 29.33
CA HIS A 75 -22.98 -37.28 28.88
C HIS A 75 -23.47 -35.81 28.90
N GLY A 76 -23.89 -35.35 27.71
CA GLY A 76 -25.31 -35.11 27.44
C GLY A 76 -25.76 -33.68 27.08
N MET A 77 -26.75 -33.63 26.16
CA MET A 77 -27.61 -32.50 25.73
C MET A 77 -27.04 -31.55 24.66
N LEU A 78 -27.80 -31.05 23.69
CA LEU A 78 -29.05 -31.43 23.00
C LEU A 78 -29.15 -30.43 21.82
N MET A 79 -29.62 -30.84 20.63
CA MET A 79 -29.94 -29.93 19.51
C MET A 79 -31.10 -28.96 19.85
N PRO A 80 -31.36 -27.93 19.04
CA PRO A 80 -32.47 -28.11 18.10
C PRO A 80 -32.27 -27.53 16.69
N SER A 81 -32.92 -28.23 15.76
CA SER A 81 -33.26 -27.84 14.40
C SER A 81 -34.68 -27.24 14.32
N LEU A 82 -34.94 -26.53 13.22
CA LEU A 82 -36.24 -26.24 12.56
C LEU A 82 -37.07 -25.02 13.01
N CYS A 83 -37.29 -24.08 12.07
CA CYS A 83 -38.56 -23.71 11.38
C CYS A 83 -38.46 -22.24 10.90
N SER A 84 -38.32 -21.92 9.61
CA SER A 84 -39.37 -21.81 8.57
C SER A 84 -40.72 -21.24 9.02
N SER A 85 -41.04 -20.03 8.55
CA SER A 85 -42.40 -19.63 8.19
C SER A 85 -42.40 -18.44 7.23
N THR A 86 -42.86 -18.72 6.02
CA THR A 86 -43.26 -17.82 4.93
C THR A 86 -44.74 -17.45 5.12
N LEU A 87 -45.14 -16.20 4.88
CA LEU A 87 -46.51 -15.76 4.51
C LEU A 87 -46.46 -14.26 4.14
N LEU A 88 -46.42 -13.87 2.85
CA LEU A 88 -47.53 -13.61 1.92
C LEU A 88 -48.57 -12.56 2.38
N GLY A 89 -48.43 -11.34 1.83
CA GLY A 89 -49.46 -10.63 1.05
C GLY A 89 -50.63 -9.95 1.78
N HIS A 90 -50.68 -8.62 1.72
CA HIS A 90 -51.90 -7.90 1.32
C HIS A 90 -51.60 -6.44 0.92
N GLU A 91 -51.89 -6.11 -0.35
CA GLU A 91 -52.02 -4.72 -0.81
C GLU A 91 -53.23 -4.03 -0.16
N ARG A 92 -53.10 -2.75 0.19
CA ARG A 92 -54.25 -1.84 0.15
C ARG A 92 -53.82 -0.38 -0.03
N ARG A 93 -54.04 0.10 -1.25
CA ARG A 93 -54.02 1.50 -1.68
C ARG A 93 -55.29 2.18 -1.15
N VAL A 94 -55.18 3.25 -0.37
CA VAL A 94 -56.33 4.14 -0.07
C VAL A 94 -55.90 5.57 -0.31
N ASN A 95 -56.61 6.20 -1.24
CA ASN A 95 -56.53 7.59 -1.63
C ASN A 95 -57.68 8.31 -0.91
N ARG A 96 -57.40 9.38 -0.15
CA ARG A 96 -58.41 10.42 0.15
C ARG A 96 -57.74 11.71 0.62
N SER A 97 -57.89 12.73 -0.21
CA SER A 97 -57.85 14.15 0.11
C SER A 97 -58.94 14.52 1.12
N GLU A 98 -58.65 15.38 2.09
CA GLU A 98 -59.44 16.56 2.56
C GLU A 98 -58.56 17.35 3.56
N GLY A 99 -58.70 18.68 3.59
CA GLY A 99 -57.71 19.61 4.15
C GLY A 99 -58.05 20.35 5.46
N LEU A 100 -57.04 21.13 5.89
CA LEU A 100 -56.96 22.22 6.90
C LEU A 100 -56.92 21.85 8.41
N PRO A 101 -56.24 22.64 9.30
CA PRO A 101 -55.54 23.91 9.08
C PRO A 101 -54.07 24.01 9.53
N LEU A 102 -53.43 25.06 9.02
CA LEU A 102 -52.04 25.48 9.16
C LEU A 102 -51.63 25.77 10.62
N LEU A 103 -50.57 25.11 11.08
CA LEU A 103 -49.78 25.47 12.26
C LEU A 103 -48.47 26.15 11.81
N PRO A 104 -47.94 27.13 12.56
CA PRO A 104 -46.83 27.96 12.11
C PRO A 104 -45.49 27.19 12.11
N SER A 105 -44.67 27.53 11.11
CA SER A 105 -43.35 26.99 10.81
C SER A 105 -42.35 27.02 11.99
N PRO A 106 -41.54 25.97 12.19
CA PRO A 106 -40.16 26.13 12.61
C PRO A 106 -39.30 26.41 11.37
N ARG A 107 -38.54 27.50 11.42
CA ARG A 107 -37.50 27.86 10.44
C ARG A 107 -36.57 26.65 10.21
N PRO A 108 -36.08 26.38 8.99
CA PRO A 108 -35.03 25.38 8.82
C PRO A 108 -33.79 25.89 9.54
N GLY A 109 -33.53 25.34 10.73
CA GLY A 109 -32.26 25.44 11.39
C GLY A 109 -31.20 24.87 10.45
N SER A 110 -30.21 25.70 10.14
CA SER A 110 -28.99 25.34 9.44
C SER A 110 -28.40 24.06 10.03
N VAL A 111 -28.51 22.95 9.29
CA VAL A 111 -27.69 21.77 9.52
C VAL A 111 -26.23 22.21 9.33
N PRO A 112 -25.33 22.04 10.32
CA PRO A 112 -23.92 22.36 10.11
C PRO A 112 -23.39 21.39 9.05
N ARG A 113 -22.91 21.93 7.93
CA ARG A 113 -22.01 21.19 7.04
C ARG A 113 -20.74 20.90 7.85
N HIS A 114 -20.60 19.69 8.36
CA HIS A 114 -19.32 19.23 8.90
C HIS A 114 -18.37 19.02 7.72
N VAL A 115 -17.59 20.07 7.44
CA VAL A 115 -16.39 20.00 6.63
C VAL A 115 -15.36 19.23 7.44
N CYS A 116 -15.06 18.00 7.04
CA CYS A 116 -13.88 17.30 7.52
C CYS A 116 -12.65 18.07 7.02
N HIS A 117 -11.92 18.68 7.95
CA HIS A 117 -10.60 19.23 7.70
C HIS A 117 -9.63 18.09 7.36
N CYS A 118 -9.37 17.89 6.07
CA CYS A 118 -8.03 17.45 5.67
C CYS A 118 -7.04 18.50 6.20
N ALA A 119 -5.93 18.05 6.76
CA ALA A 119 -4.86 18.89 7.31
C ALA A 119 -4.57 20.10 6.40
N GLY A 120 -5.12 21.23 6.81
CA GLY A 120 -5.15 22.50 6.12
C GLY A 120 -5.61 23.50 7.17
N SER A 121 -4.68 23.85 8.05
CA SER A 121 -4.88 24.79 9.13
C SER A 121 -5.23 26.17 8.57
N SER A 122 -6.51 26.51 8.60
CA SER A 122 -6.94 27.91 8.54
C SER A 122 -7.00 28.42 9.98
N VAL A 123 -5.90 29.02 10.43
CA VAL A 123 -5.85 29.78 11.68
C VAL A 123 -6.37 31.18 11.37
N GLU A 124 -7.65 31.43 11.68
CA GLU A 124 -8.12 32.80 11.92
C GLU A 124 -7.97 33.11 13.41
N GLY A 125 -6.95 33.92 13.71
CA GLY A 125 -6.65 34.44 15.04
C GLY A 125 -5.45 35.39 14.92
N GLY A 126 -5.73 36.70 14.94
CA GLY A 126 -4.79 37.76 14.57
C GLY A 126 -3.57 37.91 15.48
N GLY A 127 -2.52 38.52 14.91
CA GLY A 127 -1.32 38.97 15.62
C GLY A 127 0.00 38.56 14.95
N GLU A 128 0.49 39.42 14.05
CA GLU A 128 1.88 39.58 13.57
C GLU A 128 2.90 38.42 13.70
N HIS A 129 3.18 37.72 12.59
CA HIS A 129 4.53 37.28 12.20
C HIS A 129 4.56 36.86 10.70
N SER A 130 4.66 37.85 9.82
CA SER A 130 4.44 37.71 8.36
C SER A 130 5.51 36.89 7.59
N GLY A 131 6.62 36.48 8.22
CA GLY A 131 7.72 35.78 7.55
C GLY A 131 7.65 34.24 7.55
N GLY A 132 7.10 33.62 8.61
CA GLY A 132 7.12 32.16 8.78
C GLY A 132 6.03 31.42 7.99
N GLY A 133 4.87 32.06 7.79
CA GLY A 133 3.72 31.46 7.11
C GLY A 133 3.95 31.22 5.61
N LEU A 134 4.74 32.07 4.95
CA LEU A 134 5.03 31.98 3.52
C LEU A 134 5.96 30.79 3.21
N ILE A 135 6.99 30.58 4.05
CA ILE A 135 7.93 29.45 3.92
C ILE A 135 7.20 28.14 4.22
N ARG A 136 6.39 28.07 5.29
CA ARG A 136 5.59 26.89 5.63
C ARG A 136 4.63 26.51 4.48
N SER A 137 3.93 27.49 3.91
CA SER A 137 3.00 27.28 2.79
C SER A 137 3.72 26.84 1.51
N GLY A 138 4.92 27.37 1.24
CA GLY A 138 5.76 26.95 0.13
C GLY A 138 6.23 25.50 0.26
N VAL A 139 6.68 25.09 1.45
CA VAL A 139 7.10 23.71 1.74
C VAL A 139 5.94 22.72 1.59
N VAL A 140 4.74 23.05 2.08
CA VAL A 140 3.56 22.19 1.95
C VAL A 140 3.17 21.98 0.49
N ARG A 141 3.10 23.06 -0.31
CA ARG A 141 2.78 22.96 -1.74
C ARG A 141 3.84 22.18 -2.53
N ALA A 142 5.12 22.37 -2.20
CA ALA A 142 6.19 21.58 -2.81
C ALA A 142 6.08 20.10 -2.42
N GLY A 143 5.74 19.80 -1.16
CA GLY A 143 5.49 18.45 -0.66
C GLY A 143 4.33 17.76 -1.38
N GLU A 144 3.22 18.46 -1.60
CA GLU A 144 2.07 17.96 -2.37
C GLU A 144 2.43 17.69 -3.84
N ALA A 145 3.12 18.63 -4.49
CA ALA A 145 3.56 18.46 -5.88
C ALA A 145 4.56 17.30 -6.05
N LEU A 146 5.46 17.11 -5.08
CA LEU A 146 6.40 15.99 -5.08
C LEU A 146 5.69 14.66 -4.80
N SER A 147 4.70 14.66 -3.92
CA SER A 147 3.86 13.50 -3.61
C SER A 147 3.00 13.09 -4.81
N MET A 148 2.53 14.05 -5.61
CA MET A 148 1.87 13.79 -6.89
C MET A 148 2.80 13.10 -7.91
N GLY A 149 4.11 13.38 -7.83
CA GLY A 149 5.13 12.72 -8.65
C GLY A 149 5.61 11.37 -8.10
N PHE A 150 5.10 10.90 -6.97
CA PHE A 150 5.53 9.66 -6.29
C PHE A 150 5.77 8.46 -7.23
N PRO A 151 4.86 8.12 -8.16
CA PRO A 151 5.04 6.96 -9.05
C PRO A 151 6.20 7.16 -10.02
N LEU A 152 6.38 8.41 -10.51
CA LEU A 152 7.47 8.75 -11.40
C LEU A 152 8.81 8.64 -10.69
N TRP A 153 8.91 9.09 -9.43
CA TRP A 153 10.12 8.98 -8.63
C TRP A 153 10.51 7.52 -8.36
N VAL A 154 9.54 6.68 -7.97
CA VAL A 154 9.78 5.25 -7.74
C VAL A 154 10.17 4.54 -9.04
N ALA A 155 9.45 4.80 -10.14
CA ALA A 155 9.77 4.23 -11.44
C ALA A 155 11.15 4.66 -11.94
N LEU A 156 11.51 5.93 -11.79
CA LEU A 156 12.82 6.47 -12.16
C LEU A 156 13.93 5.84 -11.32
N ALA A 157 13.73 5.69 -10.00
CA ALA A 157 14.69 5.03 -9.13
C ALA A 157 14.91 3.56 -9.52
N CYS A 158 13.84 2.82 -9.82
CA CYS A 158 13.92 1.44 -10.29
C CYS A 158 14.56 1.32 -11.68
N ALA A 159 14.26 2.22 -12.61
CA ALA A 159 14.88 2.25 -13.94
C ALA A 159 16.39 2.55 -13.83
N LEU A 160 16.77 3.55 -13.03
CA LEU A 160 18.17 3.86 -12.76
C LEU A 160 18.87 2.69 -12.08
N ALA A 161 18.21 1.99 -11.16
CA ALA A 161 18.74 0.81 -10.49
C ALA A 161 18.96 -0.38 -11.45
N LEU A 162 18.12 -0.55 -12.48
CA LEU A 162 18.34 -1.56 -13.53
C LEU A 162 19.49 -1.17 -14.47
N LEU A 163 19.56 0.10 -14.88
CA LEU A 163 20.55 0.58 -15.84
C LEU A 163 21.95 0.75 -15.21
N ARG A 164 22.01 1.16 -13.95
CA ARG A 164 23.24 1.37 -13.17
C ARG A 164 23.05 0.91 -11.72
N PRO A 165 23.12 -0.42 -11.46
CA PRO A 165 22.93 -0.97 -10.12
C PRO A 165 23.82 -0.34 -9.05
N SER A 166 25.06 0.02 -9.39
CA SER A 166 26.04 0.64 -8.48
C SER A 166 25.53 1.89 -7.76
N SER A 167 24.56 2.62 -8.33
CA SER A 167 23.95 3.80 -7.71
C SER A 167 23.15 3.49 -6.43
N PHE A 168 22.71 2.24 -6.21
CA PHE A 168 21.88 1.87 -5.07
C PHE A 168 22.45 0.72 -4.20
N LEU A 169 23.59 0.13 -4.58
CA LEU A 169 24.22 -0.96 -3.81
C LEU A 169 24.77 -0.54 -2.43
N TRP A 170 24.89 0.77 -2.18
CA TRP A 170 25.26 1.32 -0.87
C TRP A 170 24.16 1.13 0.19
N VAL A 171 22.92 0.89 -0.23
CA VAL A 171 21.77 0.69 0.65
C VAL A 171 21.74 -0.76 1.13
N HIS A 172 22.47 -1.02 2.20
CA HIS A 172 22.47 -2.32 2.88
C HIS A 172 21.18 -2.57 3.68
N GLN A 173 20.93 -3.82 4.06
CA GLN A 173 19.75 -4.26 4.84
C GLN A 173 19.45 -3.37 6.06
N LYS A 174 20.49 -2.92 6.78
CA LYS A 174 20.35 -2.02 7.94
C LYS A 174 19.66 -0.71 7.56
N TRP A 175 20.06 -0.10 6.45
CA TRP A 175 19.43 1.14 5.95
C TRP A 175 18.00 0.89 5.50
N GLN A 176 17.71 -0.31 4.99
CA GLN A 176 16.35 -0.65 4.61
C GLN A 176 15.41 -0.73 5.81
N ILE A 177 15.85 -1.39 6.88
CA ILE A 177 15.11 -1.46 8.14
C ILE A 177 14.92 -0.06 8.73
N ILE A 178 15.98 0.75 8.80
CA ILE A 178 15.88 2.13 9.33
C ILE A 178 14.90 2.97 8.50
N GLY A 179 15.00 2.90 7.17
CA GLY A 179 14.09 3.61 6.27
C GLY A 179 12.64 3.20 6.50
N LEU A 180 12.35 1.89 6.52
CA LEU A 180 11.01 1.39 6.81
C LEU A 180 10.52 1.87 8.18
N THR A 181 11.32 1.74 9.24
CA THR A 181 10.96 2.18 10.59
C THR A 181 10.63 3.67 10.63
N ILE A 182 11.39 4.52 9.94
CA ILE A 182 11.11 5.97 9.84
C ILE A 182 9.77 6.20 9.11
N THR A 183 9.51 5.50 8.01
CA THR A 183 8.22 5.66 7.30
C THR A 183 7.03 5.18 8.12
N MET A 184 7.17 4.10 8.88
CA MET A 184 6.14 3.58 9.78
C MET A 184 5.91 4.52 10.97
N LEU A 185 6.98 5.12 11.52
CA LEU A 185 6.89 6.17 12.53
C LEU A 185 6.14 7.40 11.98
N GLY A 186 6.49 7.83 10.77
CA GLY A 186 5.82 8.92 10.06
C GLY A 186 4.32 8.69 9.90
N MET A 187 3.92 7.48 9.50
CA MET A 187 2.51 7.09 9.44
C MET A 187 1.85 7.14 10.82
N GLY A 188 2.50 6.61 11.85
CA GLY A 188 1.99 6.69 13.23
C GLY A 188 1.74 8.13 13.68
N MET A 189 2.62 9.06 13.33
CA MET A 189 2.47 10.49 13.65
C MET A 189 1.29 11.16 12.96
N THR A 190 0.71 10.55 11.92
CA THR A 190 -0.51 11.05 11.26
C THR A 190 -1.80 10.52 11.88
N LEU A 191 -1.72 9.52 12.78
CA LEU A 191 -2.89 8.87 13.36
C LEU A 191 -3.41 9.68 14.56
N THR A 192 -4.67 10.08 14.55
CA THR A 192 -5.33 10.72 15.70
C THR A 192 -6.35 9.80 16.37
N LEU A 193 -6.67 10.07 17.63
CA LEU A 193 -7.75 9.38 18.33
C LEU A 193 -9.11 9.63 17.67
N ASP A 194 -9.29 10.79 17.04
CA ASP A 194 -10.53 11.12 16.33
C ASP A 194 -10.67 10.34 15.03
N ASP A 195 -9.57 10.04 14.32
CA ASP A 195 -9.59 9.10 13.19
C ASP A 195 -10.07 7.73 13.66
N LEU A 196 -9.49 7.20 14.74
CA LEU A 196 -9.87 5.92 15.33
C LEU A 196 -11.33 5.89 15.80
N ARG A 197 -11.86 7.00 16.32
CA ARG A 197 -13.29 7.14 16.63
C ARG A 197 -14.14 7.18 15.36
N GLY A 198 -13.65 7.84 14.31
CA GLY A 198 -14.27 7.86 12.98
C GLY A 198 -14.43 6.47 12.38
N ALA A 199 -13.54 5.52 12.68
CA ALA A 199 -13.71 4.11 12.28
C ALA A 199 -14.99 3.48 12.83
N LEU A 200 -15.44 3.90 14.01
CA LEU A 200 -16.68 3.41 14.59
C LEU A 200 -17.93 3.94 13.87
N LEU A 201 -17.78 5.01 13.06
CA LEU A 201 -18.87 5.60 12.27
C LEU A 201 -19.04 4.94 10.89
N MET A 202 -18.02 4.25 10.36
CA MET A 202 -18.05 3.54 9.07
C MET A 202 -17.69 2.05 9.20
N PRO A 203 -18.36 1.29 10.10
CA PRO A 203 -17.96 -0.07 10.44
C PRO A 203 -18.13 -1.06 9.27
N ARG A 204 -19.09 -0.82 8.39
CA ARG A 204 -19.38 -1.70 7.25
C ARG A 204 -18.29 -1.61 6.19
N GLU A 205 -17.92 -0.40 5.82
CA GLU A 205 -16.91 -0.09 4.82
C GLU A 205 -15.54 -0.60 5.28
N LEU A 206 -15.19 -0.31 6.55
CA LEU A 206 -13.94 -0.75 7.16
C LEU A 206 -13.84 -2.28 7.24
N LEU A 207 -14.91 -2.96 7.67
CA LEU A 207 -14.94 -4.42 7.76
C LEU A 207 -14.81 -5.08 6.37
N VAL A 208 -15.57 -4.60 5.39
CA VAL A 208 -15.48 -5.11 4.01
C VAL A 208 -14.08 -4.91 3.46
N GLY A 209 -13.52 -3.71 3.60
CA GLY A 209 -12.16 -3.41 3.16
C GLY A 209 -11.11 -4.30 3.82
N PHE A 210 -11.19 -4.49 5.14
CA PHE A 210 -10.29 -5.35 5.90
C PHE A 210 -10.37 -6.82 5.46
N LEU A 211 -11.59 -7.34 5.27
CA LEU A 211 -11.79 -8.71 4.80
C LEU A 211 -11.23 -8.90 3.39
N LEU A 212 -11.48 -7.96 2.48
CA LEU A 212 -10.96 -8.02 1.11
C LEU A 212 -9.43 -7.96 1.11
N GLN A 213 -8.82 -7.09 1.92
CA GLN A 213 -7.35 -6.98 2.07
C GLN A 213 -6.69 -8.33 2.37
N TYR A 214 -7.21 -9.06 3.35
CA TYR A 214 -6.62 -10.32 3.82
C TYR A 214 -7.20 -11.58 3.16
N THR A 215 -8.13 -11.44 2.20
CA THR A 215 -8.65 -12.55 1.41
C THR A 215 -8.25 -12.44 -0.05
N VAL A 216 -8.57 -11.33 -0.72
CA VAL A 216 -8.32 -11.11 -2.15
C VAL A 216 -6.83 -11.13 -2.44
N MET A 217 -6.03 -10.36 -1.71
CA MET A 217 -4.60 -10.28 -2.01
C MET A 217 -3.87 -11.60 -1.76
N PRO A 218 -3.96 -12.23 -0.58
CA PRO A 218 -3.28 -13.52 -0.33
C PRO A 218 -3.73 -14.63 -1.27
N SER A 219 -5.05 -14.73 -1.55
CA SER A 219 -5.56 -15.74 -2.48
C SER A 219 -5.08 -15.49 -3.91
N SER A 220 -5.05 -14.23 -4.36
CA SER A 220 -4.55 -13.87 -5.68
C SER A 220 -3.05 -14.13 -5.81
N GLY A 221 -2.25 -13.79 -4.79
CA GLY A 221 -0.81 -14.07 -4.76
C GLY A 221 -0.53 -15.57 -4.87
N TYR A 222 -1.29 -16.37 -4.14
CA TYR A 222 -1.21 -17.83 -4.23
C TYR A 222 -1.62 -18.37 -5.61
N ILE A 223 -2.79 -17.96 -6.13
CA ILE A 223 -3.31 -18.44 -7.43
C ILE A 223 -2.36 -18.04 -8.56
N VAL A 224 -1.94 -16.78 -8.63
CA VAL A 224 -1.02 -16.28 -9.66
C VAL A 224 0.30 -17.05 -9.61
N SER A 225 0.84 -17.32 -8.41
CA SER A 225 2.08 -18.10 -8.28
C SER A 225 1.98 -19.51 -8.86
N LYS A 226 0.82 -20.18 -8.71
CA LYS A 226 0.56 -21.52 -9.23
C LYS A 226 0.28 -21.51 -10.72
N VAL A 227 -0.57 -20.60 -11.20
CA VAL A 227 -0.95 -20.49 -12.62
C VAL A 227 0.27 -20.19 -13.48
N LEU A 228 1.12 -19.26 -13.04
CA LEU A 228 2.35 -18.91 -13.75
C LEU A 228 3.51 -19.86 -13.44
N LYS A 229 3.33 -20.88 -12.58
CA LYS A 229 4.35 -21.86 -12.19
C LYS A 229 5.67 -21.18 -11.77
N LEU A 230 5.57 -20.21 -10.86
CA LEU A 230 6.74 -19.47 -10.42
C LEU A 230 7.71 -20.40 -9.66
N PRO A 231 9.03 -20.19 -9.82
CA PRO A 231 10.03 -20.78 -8.93
C PRO A 231 9.69 -20.51 -7.47
N SER A 232 9.96 -21.48 -6.58
CA SER A 232 9.51 -21.45 -5.18
C SER A 232 9.86 -20.16 -4.42
N TYR A 233 11.04 -19.58 -4.68
CA TYR A 233 11.46 -18.32 -4.04
C TYR A 233 10.68 -17.10 -4.56
N TYR A 234 10.36 -17.03 -5.86
CA TYR A 234 9.49 -15.96 -6.39
C TYR A 234 8.04 -16.14 -5.97
N ALA A 235 7.55 -17.39 -5.90
CA ALA A 235 6.22 -17.69 -5.37
C ALA A 235 6.10 -17.24 -3.90
N ALA A 236 7.10 -17.57 -3.07
CA ALA A 236 7.13 -17.15 -1.68
C ALA A 236 7.16 -15.63 -1.52
N GLY A 237 7.96 -14.92 -2.33
CA GLY A 237 8.02 -13.46 -2.32
C GLY A 237 6.70 -12.81 -2.75
N LEU A 238 6.05 -13.35 -3.78
CA LEU A 238 4.76 -12.86 -4.27
C LEU A 238 3.65 -13.06 -3.24
N ILE A 239 3.64 -14.23 -2.57
CA ILE A 239 2.70 -14.52 -1.49
C ILE A 239 2.97 -13.60 -0.29
N LEU A 240 4.22 -13.43 0.12
CA LEU A 240 4.59 -12.56 1.24
C LEU A 240 4.07 -11.13 1.03
N VAL A 241 4.34 -10.50 -0.13
CA VAL A 241 3.86 -9.14 -0.40
C VAL A 241 2.34 -9.05 -0.45
N SER A 242 1.66 -10.10 -0.91
CA SER A 242 0.20 -10.17 -0.91
C SER A 242 -0.42 -10.33 0.49
N CYS A 243 0.37 -10.81 1.46
CA CYS A 243 -0.04 -10.94 2.86
C CYS A 243 0.27 -9.69 3.69
N CYS A 244 1.04 -8.74 3.16
CA CYS A 244 1.33 -7.47 3.82
C CYS A 244 0.06 -6.61 3.98
N PRO A 245 0.05 -5.65 4.91
CA PRO A 245 -1.04 -4.68 5.05
C PRO A 245 -1.05 -3.68 3.90
N GLY A 246 -2.07 -2.81 3.89
CA GLY A 246 -2.16 -1.67 2.98
C GLY A 246 -0.93 -0.75 3.08
N GLY A 247 -0.53 -0.17 1.95
CA GLY A 247 0.64 0.70 1.85
C GLY A 247 0.27 2.17 2.02
N THR A 248 1.02 2.92 2.82
CA THR A 248 0.70 4.30 3.22
C THR A 248 0.55 5.32 2.08
N ALA A 249 1.08 5.02 0.89
CA ALA A 249 0.88 5.82 -0.31
C ALA A 249 -0.58 5.80 -0.79
N SER A 250 -1.38 4.80 -0.41
CA SER A 250 -2.80 4.68 -0.71
C SER A 250 -3.59 5.92 -0.27
N ASN A 251 -3.27 6.53 0.87
CA ASN A 251 -3.96 7.71 1.39
C ASN A 251 -3.91 8.89 0.40
N ILE A 252 -2.74 9.12 -0.20
CA ILE A 252 -2.54 10.18 -1.21
C ILE A 252 -3.28 9.81 -2.49
N ILE A 253 -3.17 8.56 -2.95
CA ILE A 253 -3.84 8.09 -4.17
C ILE A 253 -5.37 8.16 -4.00
N THR A 254 -5.91 7.81 -2.84
CA THR A 254 -7.34 7.93 -2.50
C THR A 254 -7.80 9.39 -2.56
N TYR A 255 -7.01 10.32 -2.00
CA TYR A 255 -7.30 11.75 -2.11
C TYR A 255 -7.38 12.19 -3.59
N LEU A 256 -6.41 11.79 -4.41
CA LEU A 256 -6.38 12.13 -5.84
C LEU A 256 -7.51 11.50 -6.63
N ALA A 257 -7.94 10.30 -6.25
CA ALA A 257 -9.06 9.56 -6.84
C ALA A 257 -10.45 10.11 -6.42
N ARG A 258 -10.50 11.12 -5.55
CA ARG A 258 -11.73 11.62 -4.90
C ARG A 258 -12.46 10.53 -4.12
N GLY A 259 -11.72 9.60 -3.52
CA GLY A 259 -12.26 8.60 -2.61
C GLY A 259 -12.44 9.12 -1.18
N ASN A 260 -12.89 8.25 -0.30
CA ASN A 260 -13.01 8.52 1.13
C ASN A 260 -11.63 8.36 1.81
N VAL A 261 -10.95 9.48 2.03
CA VAL A 261 -9.60 9.51 2.65
C VAL A 261 -9.62 9.03 4.09
N ALA A 262 -10.65 9.37 4.86
CA ALA A 262 -10.79 8.92 6.25
C ALA A 262 -10.86 7.39 6.31
N LEU A 263 -11.64 6.77 5.42
CA LEU A 263 -11.71 5.31 5.29
C LEU A 263 -10.34 4.71 4.93
N SER A 264 -9.57 5.33 4.02
CA SER A 264 -8.22 4.87 3.63
C SER A 264 -7.28 4.80 4.83
N VAL A 265 -7.20 5.90 5.59
CA VAL A 265 -6.34 6.00 6.78
C VAL A 265 -6.71 4.91 7.79
N LEU A 266 -8.00 4.69 8.01
CA LEU A 266 -8.51 3.70 8.94
C LEU A 266 -8.25 2.26 8.50
N MET A 267 -8.43 1.98 7.20
CA MET A 267 -8.11 0.68 6.62
C MET A 267 -6.61 0.37 6.68
N THR A 268 -5.76 1.34 6.34
CA THR A 268 -4.30 1.21 6.45
C THR A 268 -3.89 0.98 7.92
N ALA A 269 -4.44 1.75 8.87
CA ALA A 269 -4.14 1.57 10.28
C ALA A 269 -4.59 0.19 10.79
N ALA A 270 -5.85 -0.18 10.54
CA ALA A 270 -6.41 -1.46 10.98
C ALA A 270 -5.65 -2.66 10.38
N SER A 271 -5.34 -2.60 9.08
CA SER A 271 -4.55 -3.65 8.43
C SER A 271 -3.13 -3.70 8.98
N THR A 272 -2.48 -2.55 9.23
CA THR A 272 -1.15 -2.47 9.84
C THR A 272 -1.11 -3.12 11.23
N PHE A 273 -2.07 -2.83 12.10
CA PHE A 273 -2.16 -3.48 13.41
C PHE A 273 -2.36 -4.98 13.29
N ALA A 274 -3.28 -5.41 12.41
CA ALA A 274 -3.54 -6.82 12.18
C ALA A 274 -2.36 -7.56 11.53
N SER A 275 -1.49 -6.84 10.80
CA SER A 275 -0.39 -7.42 10.03
C SER A 275 0.59 -8.22 10.88
N VAL A 276 0.73 -7.85 12.15
CA VAL A 276 1.56 -8.56 13.14
C VAL A 276 1.18 -10.03 13.24
N VAL A 277 -0.11 -10.34 13.14
CA VAL A 277 -0.61 -11.72 13.21
C VAL A 277 -0.92 -12.26 11.81
N MET A 278 -1.57 -11.46 10.97
CA MET A 278 -2.05 -11.91 9.66
C MET A 278 -0.91 -12.18 8.68
N THR A 279 0.13 -11.33 8.63
CA THR A 279 1.24 -11.51 7.68
C THR A 279 2.01 -12.81 7.94
N PRO A 280 2.47 -13.10 9.19
CA PRO A 280 3.16 -14.36 9.47
C PRO A 280 2.25 -15.58 9.28
N PHE A 281 0.99 -15.50 9.75
CA PHE A 281 0.05 -16.61 9.65
C PHE A 281 -0.26 -16.99 8.20
N LEU A 282 -0.64 -16.02 7.37
CA LEU A 282 -0.99 -16.25 5.97
C LEU A 282 0.24 -16.64 5.14
N THR A 283 1.39 -16.01 5.38
CA THR A 283 2.64 -16.37 4.71
C THR A 283 3.06 -17.80 5.07
N SER A 284 3.01 -18.19 6.34
CA SER A 284 3.33 -19.56 6.75
C SER A 284 2.40 -20.58 6.10
N LYS A 285 1.08 -20.31 6.09
CA LYS A 285 0.08 -21.19 5.47
C LYS A 285 0.25 -21.32 3.95
N LEU A 286 0.45 -20.21 3.24
CA LEU A 286 0.42 -20.17 1.79
C LEU A 286 1.80 -20.40 1.16
N ALA A 287 2.85 -19.77 1.71
CA ALA A 287 4.22 -19.87 1.21
C ALA A 287 4.98 -21.08 1.78
N GLY A 288 4.57 -21.62 2.93
CA GLY A 288 5.21 -22.77 3.60
C GLY A 288 5.28 -24.05 2.76
N GLN A 289 4.44 -24.17 1.72
CA GLN A 289 4.50 -25.28 0.76
C GLN A 289 5.59 -25.11 -0.32
N PHE A 290 6.16 -23.91 -0.46
CA PHE A 290 7.17 -23.59 -1.45
C PHE A 290 8.56 -23.52 -0.81
N VAL A 291 8.66 -22.93 0.38
CA VAL A 291 9.91 -22.71 1.13
C VAL A 291 9.66 -22.82 2.63
N ALA A 292 10.70 -23.11 3.41
CA ALA A 292 10.62 -23.01 4.86
C ALA A 292 10.37 -21.55 5.27
N VAL A 293 9.38 -21.32 6.13
CA VAL A 293 9.01 -20.01 6.66
C VAL A 293 9.18 -20.06 8.16
N ASP A 294 9.83 -19.05 8.75
CA ASP A 294 9.88 -18.83 10.20
C ASP A 294 8.77 -17.86 10.62
N PRO A 295 7.61 -18.33 11.11
CA PRO A 295 6.49 -17.46 11.45
C PRO A 295 6.78 -16.63 12.70
N ALA A 296 7.60 -17.15 13.63
CA ALA A 296 7.97 -16.46 14.85
C ALA A 296 8.93 -15.29 14.54
N GLY A 297 9.90 -15.52 13.65
CA GLY A 297 10.76 -14.48 13.12
C GLY A 297 9.96 -13.38 12.41
N LEU A 298 9.05 -13.75 11.49
CA LEU A 298 8.17 -12.80 10.80
C LEU A 298 7.33 -11.98 11.78
N PHE A 299 6.76 -12.62 12.81
CA PHE A 299 5.99 -11.94 13.87
C PHE A 299 6.86 -10.93 14.61
N MET A 300 8.02 -11.34 15.13
CA MET A 300 8.90 -10.46 15.90
C MET A 300 9.43 -9.30 15.07
N SER A 301 9.85 -9.54 13.83
CA SER A 301 10.25 -8.46 12.92
C SER A 301 9.10 -7.49 12.68
N THR A 302 7.89 -7.98 12.40
CA THR A 302 6.74 -7.10 12.15
C THR A 302 6.40 -6.25 13.39
N VAL A 303 6.47 -6.83 14.60
CA VAL A 303 6.32 -6.05 15.84
C VAL A 303 7.37 -4.93 15.93
N GLN A 304 8.63 -5.24 15.66
CA GLN A 304 9.74 -4.30 15.83
C GLN A 304 9.79 -3.21 14.75
N VAL A 305 9.59 -3.56 13.49
CA VAL A 305 9.78 -2.65 12.34
C VAL A 305 8.50 -1.95 11.91
N VAL A 306 7.34 -2.41 12.37
CA VAL A 306 6.03 -1.83 12.01
C VAL A 306 5.26 -1.39 13.26
N LEU A 307 4.87 -2.33 14.12
CA LEU A 307 3.94 -2.00 15.21
C LEU A 307 4.54 -1.01 16.20
N ALA A 308 5.77 -1.27 16.66
CA ALA A 308 6.47 -0.41 17.61
C ALA A 308 6.64 1.03 17.09
N PRO A 309 7.17 1.29 15.87
CA PRO A 309 7.28 2.65 15.37
C PRO A 309 5.93 3.31 15.11
N VAL A 310 4.91 2.59 14.64
CA VAL A 310 3.55 3.17 14.45
C VAL A 310 2.97 3.62 15.79
N LEU A 311 3.04 2.77 16.82
CA LEU A 311 2.58 3.12 18.16
C LEU A 311 3.35 4.30 18.74
N LEU A 312 4.67 4.31 18.58
CA LEU A 312 5.50 5.44 19.01
C LEU A 312 5.09 6.73 18.29
N GLY A 313 4.84 6.67 16.99
CA GLY A 313 4.39 7.82 16.20
C GLY A 313 3.04 8.35 16.69
N ALA A 314 2.08 7.47 16.97
CA ALA A 314 0.77 7.85 17.49
C ALA A 314 0.87 8.48 18.89
N ILE A 315 1.74 7.93 19.77
CA ILE A 315 2.03 8.51 21.09
C ILE A 315 2.67 9.90 20.93
N LEU A 316 3.63 10.07 20.02
CA LEU A 316 4.24 11.37 19.75
C LEU A 316 3.22 12.39 19.23
N ASN A 317 2.29 11.98 18.37
CA ASN A 317 1.21 12.85 17.92
C ASN A 317 0.31 13.31 19.06
N GLN A 318 -0.02 12.40 19.98
CA GLN A 318 -0.90 12.69 21.12
C GLN A 318 -0.26 13.57 22.20
N TYR A 319 1.01 13.36 22.51
CA TYR A 319 1.67 14.00 23.67
C TYR A 319 2.73 15.04 23.28
N CYS A 320 3.23 15.01 22.06
CA CYS A 320 4.29 15.89 21.55
C CYS A 320 3.83 16.62 20.28
N SER A 321 2.59 17.12 20.26
CA SER A 321 1.97 17.76 19.09
C SER A 321 2.81 18.88 18.48
N ASN A 322 3.52 19.68 19.28
CA ASN A 322 4.42 20.72 18.78
C ASN A 322 5.57 20.16 17.90
N LEU A 323 6.14 19.02 18.30
CA LEU A 323 7.18 18.34 17.52
C LEU A 323 6.58 17.76 16.24
N VAL A 324 5.40 17.13 16.33
CA VAL A 324 4.72 16.57 15.16
C VAL A 324 4.33 17.67 14.18
N GLU A 325 3.81 18.81 14.64
CA GLU A 325 3.49 19.95 13.77
C GLU A 325 4.73 20.51 13.05
N PHE A 326 5.88 20.52 13.72
CA PHE A 326 7.15 20.94 13.13
C PHE A 326 7.66 19.96 12.06
N VAL A 327 7.54 18.64 12.29
CA VAL A 327 8.12 17.60 11.43
C VAL A 327 7.17 17.13 10.31
N SER A 328 5.85 17.20 10.53
CA SER A 328 4.81 16.70 9.61
C SER A 328 4.91 17.24 8.18
N PRO A 329 5.25 18.53 7.93
CA PRO A 329 5.42 19.05 6.58
C PRO A 329 6.51 18.33 5.77
N LEU A 330 7.50 17.72 6.43
CA LEU A 330 8.62 17.01 5.80
C LEU A 330 8.34 15.50 5.64
N MET A 331 7.38 14.95 6.38
CA MET A 331 7.12 13.50 6.41
C MET A 331 6.74 12.92 5.04
N PRO A 332 5.86 13.54 4.23
CA PRO A 332 5.54 13.03 2.89
C PRO A 332 6.76 12.95 1.99
N PHE A 333 7.62 13.97 2.03
CA PHE A 333 8.86 14.01 1.24
C PHE A 333 9.82 12.88 1.66
N ILE A 334 10.03 12.74 2.98
CA ILE A 334 10.90 11.69 3.54
C ILE A 334 10.34 10.30 3.17
N ALA A 335 9.03 10.10 3.24
CA ALA A 335 8.39 8.83 2.88
C ALA A 335 8.59 8.49 1.40
N VAL A 336 8.30 9.42 0.49
CA VAL A 336 8.47 9.22 -0.97
C VAL A 336 9.94 8.94 -1.31
N ALA A 337 10.88 9.71 -0.78
CA ALA A 337 12.31 9.51 -1.03
C ALA A 337 12.80 8.16 -0.48
N THR A 338 12.37 7.80 0.73
CA THR A 338 12.74 6.53 1.36
C THR A 338 12.20 5.34 0.56
N VAL A 339 10.94 5.38 0.14
CA VAL A 339 10.34 4.33 -0.71
C VAL A 339 11.09 4.22 -2.04
N ALA A 340 11.36 5.33 -2.73
CA ALA A 340 12.09 5.32 -4.00
C ALA A 340 13.50 4.71 -3.85
N ILE A 341 14.24 5.08 -2.80
CA ILE A 341 15.58 4.54 -2.50
C ILE A 341 15.52 3.03 -2.18
N LEU A 342 14.54 2.61 -1.37
CA LEU A 342 14.33 1.21 -0.97
C LEU A 342 14.00 0.33 -2.17
N CYS A 343 13.11 0.79 -3.05
CA CYS A 343 12.74 0.08 -4.26
C CYS A 343 13.91 0.02 -5.24
N GLY A 344 14.62 1.13 -5.45
CA GLY A 344 15.84 1.16 -6.26
C GLY A 344 16.90 0.20 -5.74
N SER A 345 17.16 0.18 -4.44
CA SER A 345 18.09 -0.76 -3.78
C SER A 345 17.74 -2.22 -4.05
N ALA A 346 16.48 -2.60 -3.88
CA ALA A 346 16.05 -3.97 -4.07
C ALA A 346 16.18 -4.42 -5.53
N ILE A 347 15.86 -3.53 -6.48
CA ILE A 347 16.03 -3.79 -7.91
C ILE A 347 17.52 -3.89 -8.27
N ALA A 348 18.37 -2.99 -7.77
CA ALA A 348 19.81 -3.00 -8.03
C ALA A 348 20.48 -4.29 -7.53
N GLN A 349 20.15 -4.74 -6.32
CA GLN A 349 20.70 -5.97 -5.74
C GLN A 349 20.34 -7.23 -6.54
N ASN A 350 19.24 -7.18 -7.31
CA ASN A 350 18.71 -8.33 -8.03
C ASN A 350 18.67 -8.12 -9.55
N ALA A 351 19.31 -7.07 -10.08
CA ALA A 351 19.16 -6.63 -11.46
C ALA A 351 19.48 -7.74 -12.46
N SER A 352 20.56 -8.51 -12.26
CA SER A 352 20.95 -9.62 -13.12
C SER A 352 19.88 -10.72 -13.17
N SER A 353 19.27 -11.04 -12.04
CA SER A 353 18.22 -12.06 -11.94
C SER A 353 16.89 -11.55 -12.51
N ILE A 354 16.60 -10.26 -12.37
CA ILE A 354 15.46 -9.60 -13.00
C ILE A 354 15.64 -9.54 -14.53
N LEU A 355 16.85 -9.30 -15.04
CA LEU A 355 17.12 -9.34 -16.48
C LEU A 355 16.96 -10.76 -17.04
N ALA A 356 17.34 -11.79 -16.28
CA ALA A 356 17.23 -13.19 -16.71
C ALA A 356 15.83 -13.80 -16.56
N SER A 357 15.11 -13.49 -15.48
CA SER A 357 13.81 -14.11 -15.10
C SER A 357 12.68 -13.11 -14.86
N GLY A 358 12.95 -11.81 -14.96
CA GLY A 358 12.08 -10.76 -14.45
C GLY A 358 10.82 -10.53 -15.27
N PHE A 359 10.75 -10.96 -16.54
CA PHE A 359 9.51 -10.82 -17.29
C PHE A 359 8.35 -11.59 -16.64
N GLN A 360 8.62 -12.82 -16.18
CA GLN A 360 7.62 -13.65 -15.50
C GLN A 360 7.23 -13.08 -14.13
N VAL A 361 8.21 -12.57 -13.37
CA VAL A 361 7.97 -11.94 -12.06
C VAL A 361 7.19 -10.62 -12.22
N VAL A 362 7.51 -9.81 -13.22
CA VAL A 362 6.79 -8.57 -13.54
C VAL A 362 5.34 -8.88 -13.92
N ILE A 363 5.09 -9.86 -14.80
CA ILE A 363 3.72 -10.27 -15.13
C ILE A 363 2.99 -10.77 -13.88
N ALA A 364 3.63 -11.58 -13.05
CA ALA A 364 3.01 -12.11 -11.84
C ALA A 364 2.64 -11.00 -10.87
N THR A 365 3.56 -10.07 -10.61
CA THR A 365 3.33 -8.95 -9.69
C THR A 365 2.31 -7.96 -10.24
N CYS A 366 2.35 -7.64 -11.55
CA CYS A 366 1.30 -6.87 -12.20
C CYS A 366 -0.07 -7.55 -12.08
N SER A 367 -0.14 -8.87 -12.30
CA SER A 367 -1.40 -9.63 -12.18
C SER A 367 -1.92 -9.61 -10.74
N LEU A 368 -1.04 -9.74 -9.74
CA LEU A 368 -1.40 -9.62 -8.34
C LEU A 368 -2.05 -8.26 -8.04
N HIS A 369 -1.36 -7.16 -8.33
CA HIS A 369 -1.92 -5.83 -8.02
C HIS A 369 -3.15 -5.54 -8.85
N GLY A 370 -3.15 -5.89 -10.14
CA GLY A 370 -4.30 -5.74 -11.02
C GLY A 370 -5.53 -6.44 -10.44
N SER A 371 -5.36 -7.66 -9.94
CA SER A 371 -6.43 -8.40 -9.25
C SER A 371 -6.87 -7.71 -7.95
N GLY A 372 -5.94 -7.18 -7.14
CA GLY A 372 -6.25 -6.43 -5.92
C GLY A 372 -7.12 -5.22 -6.17
N PHE A 373 -6.70 -4.34 -7.10
CA PHE A 373 -7.49 -3.17 -7.50
C PHE A 373 -8.85 -3.59 -8.09
N PHE A 374 -8.85 -4.54 -9.02
CA PHE A 374 -10.07 -4.98 -9.71
C PHE A 374 -11.08 -5.60 -8.75
N PHE A 375 -10.71 -6.63 -7.99
CA PHE A 375 -11.62 -7.30 -7.07
C PHE A 375 -11.96 -6.43 -5.86
N GLY A 376 -11.03 -5.58 -5.38
CA GLY A 376 -11.33 -4.58 -4.35
C GLY A 376 -12.47 -3.65 -4.77
N TYR A 377 -12.47 -3.16 -6.02
CA TYR A 377 -13.56 -2.34 -6.56
C TYR A 377 -14.83 -3.15 -6.80
N VAL A 378 -14.74 -4.25 -7.55
CA VAL A 378 -15.93 -5.02 -7.95
C VAL A 378 -16.66 -5.61 -6.75
N LEU A 379 -15.94 -6.20 -5.78
CA LEU A 379 -16.57 -6.83 -4.64
C LEU A 379 -17.18 -5.80 -3.67
N SER A 380 -16.56 -4.63 -3.49
CA SER A 380 -17.15 -3.54 -2.69
C SER A 380 -18.46 -3.02 -3.33
N ARG A 381 -18.51 -2.88 -4.66
CA ARG A 381 -19.74 -2.52 -5.39
C ARG A 381 -20.81 -3.60 -5.32
N VAL A 382 -20.45 -4.88 -5.46
CA VAL A 382 -21.38 -6.02 -5.28
C VAL A 382 -21.96 -6.03 -3.87
N LEU A 383 -21.13 -5.71 -2.87
CA LEU A 383 -21.55 -5.55 -1.48
C LEU A 383 -22.30 -4.23 -1.21
N ARG A 384 -22.63 -3.46 -2.25
CA ARG A 384 -23.43 -2.23 -2.20
C ARG A 384 -22.85 -1.13 -1.32
N LEU A 385 -21.53 -0.96 -1.34
CA LEU A 385 -20.88 0.25 -0.81
C LEU A 385 -20.94 1.37 -1.86
N ASP A 386 -20.94 2.63 -1.44
CA ASP A 386 -20.95 3.78 -2.35
C ASP A 386 -19.69 3.85 -3.23
N GLU A 387 -19.73 4.69 -4.27
CA GLU A 387 -18.64 4.82 -5.23
C GLU A 387 -17.34 5.32 -4.58
N SER A 388 -17.43 6.28 -3.67
CA SER A 388 -16.26 6.85 -2.99
C SER A 388 -15.56 5.82 -2.12
N SER A 389 -16.34 5.06 -1.32
CA SER A 389 -15.81 3.97 -0.49
C SER A 389 -15.27 2.81 -1.33
N SER A 390 -15.89 2.51 -2.48
CA SER A 390 -15.44 1.43 -3.36
C SER A 390 -14.12 1.76 -4.06
N ARG A 391 -13.92 3.03 -4.46
CA ARG A 391 -12.62 3.53 -4.93
C ARG A 391 -11.55 3.40 -3.84
N THR A 392 -11.86 3.83 -2.62
CA THR A 392 -10.94 3.68 -1.47
C THR A 392 -10.56 2.23 -1.24
N ILE A 393 -11.52 1.31 -1.18
CA ILE A 393 -11.25 -0.11 -0.94
C ILE A 393 -10.44 -0.72 -2.08
N SER A 394 -10.71 -0.35 -3.34
CA SER A 394 -9.89 -0.76 -4.48
C SER A 394 -8.43 -0.34 -4.32
N ILE A 395 -8.19 0.91 -3.92
CA ILE A 395 -6.84 1.46 -3.73
C ILE A 395 -6.14 0.77 -2.56
N GLU A 396 -6.80 0.66 -1.41
CA GLU A 396 -6.22 0.01 -0.22
C GLU A 396 -5.88 -1.46 -0.49
N VAL A 397 -6.80 -2.24 -1.07
CA VAL A 397 -6.56 -3.66 -1.36
C VAL A 397 -5.49 -3.82 -2.45
N GLY A 398 -5.46 -2.93 -3.45
CA GLY A 398 -4.49 -2.98 -4.53
C GLY A 398 -3.07 -2.52 -4.13
N MET A 399 -2.95 -1.59 -3.18
CA MET A 399 -1.68 -1.01 -2.76
C MET A 399 -1.18 -1.64 -1.46
N GLN A 400 -0.18 -2.51 -1.59
CA GLN A 400 0.44 -3.19 -0.45
C GLN A 400 1.58 -2.37 0.15
N ASN A 401 1.90 -2.65 1.41
CA ASN A 401 3.17 -2.25 2.01
C ASN A 401 4.31 -3.14 1.50
N SER A 402 4.71 -2.90 0.25
CA SER A 402 5.72 -3.69 -0.45
C SER A 402 7.12 -3.56 0.14
N VAL A 403 7.40 -2.44 0.82
CA VAL A 403 8.64 -2.22 1.55
C VAL A 403 8.72 -3.12 2.78
N LEU A 404 7.62 -3.32 3.51
CA LEU A 404 7.57 -4.32 4.57
C LEU A 404 7.88 -5.71 4.03
N GLY A 405 7.22 -6.10 2.93
CA GLY A 405 7.49 -7.38 2.26
C GLY A 405 8.97 -7.55 1.89
N LEU A 406 9.60 -6.48 1.38
CA LEU A 406 11.02 -6.46 1.04
C LEU A 406 11.92 -6.72 2.27
N VAL A 407 11.66 -6.02 3.38
CA VAL A 407 12.45 -6.17 4.61
C VAL A 407 12.27 -7.56 5.21
N LEU A 408 11.04 -8.07 5.27
CA LEU A 408 10.74 -9.41 5.78
C LEU A 408 11.36 -10.51 4.91
N ALA A 409 11.31 -10.35 3.58
CA ALA A 409 11.95 -11.27 2.64
C ALA A 409 13.46 -11.37 2.90
N GLY A 410 14.14 -10.23 3.04
CA GLY A 410 15.58 -10.19 3.28
C GLY A 410 16.02 -10.70 4.66
N GLN A 411 15.13 -10.68 5.66
CA GLN A 411 15.45 -11.17 7.01
C GLN A 411 15.15 -12.66 7.22
N HIS A 412 14.07 -13.17 6.62
CA HIS A 412 13.48 -14.47 7.01
C HIS A 412 13.52 -15.54 5.92
N PHE A 413 13.96 -15.21 4.72
CA PHE A 413 14.06 -16.16 3.63
C PHE A 413 15.52 -16.31 3.19
N GLY A 414 15.99 -17.56 3.10
CA GLY A 414 17.39 -17.85 2.78
C GLY A 414 17.79 -17.47 1.35
N ASN A 415 16.83 -17.32 0.43
CA ASN A 415 17.11 -16.92 -0.95
C ASN A 415 16.82 -15.42 -1.16
N PRO A 416 17.81 -14.60 -1.51
CA PRO A 416 17.62 -13.15 -1.72
C PRO A 416 16.65 -12.82 -2.86
N LEU A 417 16.43 -13.74 -3.81
CA LEU A 417 15.47 -13.55 -4.90
C LEU A 417 14.01 -13.49 -4.42
N THR A 418 13.73 -13.93 -3.18
CA THR A 418 12.42 -13.78 -2.54
C THR A 418 12.02 -12.30 -2.36
N ALA A 419 13.00 -11.39 -2.30
CA ALA A 419 12.78 -9.95 -2.21
C ALA A 419 12.29 -9.32 -3.53
N VAL A 420 12.54 -9.97 -4.67
CA VAL A 420 12.29 -9.38 -6.00
C VAL A 420 10.81 -9.07 -6.27
N PRO A 421 9.85 -9.96 -6.00
CA PRO A 421 8.44 -9.65 -6.20
C PRO A 421 7.99 -8.44 -5.36
N CYS A 422 8.53 -8.27 -4.15
CA CYS A 422 8.25 -7.13 -3.28
C CYS A 422 8.79 -5.82 -3.87
N ALA A 423 9.99 -5.84 -4.46
CA ALA A 423 10.58 -4.67 -5.11
C ALA A 423 9.76 -4.22 -6.34
N VAL A 424 9.41 -5.19 -7.20
CA VAL A 424 8.60 -4.95 -8.40
C VAL A 424 7.20 -4.46 -8.01
N SER A 425 6.67 -4.96 -6.91
CA SER A 425 5.34 -4.64 -6.38
C SER A 425 5.15 -3.16 -6.11
N SER A 426 6.16 -2.50 -5.52
CA SER A 426 6.12 -1.05 -5.26
C SER A 426 5.94 -0.23 -6.54
N VAL A 427 6.59 -0.63 -7.64
CA VAL A 427 6.45 0.05 -8.93
C VAL A 427 5.05 -0.21 -9.50
N CYS A 428 4.65 -1.48 -9.56
CA CYS A 428 3.38 -1.90 -10.15
C CYS A 428 2.17 -1.23 -9.49
N HIS A 429 2.06 -1.30 -8.15
CA HIS A 429 0.92 -0.71 -7.46
C HIS A 429 0.88 0.82 -7.56
N SER A 430 2.05 1.46 -7.69
CA SER A 430 2.14 2.93 -7.71
C SER A 430 1.67 3.46 -9.06
N VAL A 431 2.05 2.76 -10.13
CA VAL A 431 1.57 3.04 -11.49
C VAL A 431 0.06 2.80 -11.56
N TYR A 432 -0.43 1.64 -11.10
CA TYR A 432 -1.87 1.33 -11.14
C TYR A 432 -2.71 2.31 -10.32
N GLY A 433 -2.31 2.57 -9.08
CA GLY A 433 -3.00 3.53 -8.23
C GLY A 433 -3.09 4.91 -8.87
N SER A 434 -2.02 5.36 -9.52
CA SER A 434 -1.95 6.72 -10.08
C SER A 434 -2.72 6.85 -11.39
N VAL A 435 -2.67 5.83 -12.25
CA VAL A 435 -3.51 5.75 -13.44
C VAL A 435 -4.99 5.77 -13.03
N LEU A 436 -5.38 4.93 -12.07
CA LEU A 436 -6.75 4.90 -11.56
C LEU A 436 -7.17 6.21 -10.91
N ALA A 437 -6.30 6.83 -10.10
CA ALA A 437 -6.58 8.15 -9.53
C ALA A 437 -6.76 9.22 -10.62
N GLY A 438 -5.94 9.22 -11.67
CA GLY A 438 -6.11 10.12 -12.81
C GLY A 438 -7.45 9.92 -13.55
N ILE A 439 -7.85 8.66 -13.76
CA ILE A 439 -9.13 8.31 -14.38
C ILE A 439 -10.30 8.76 -13.47
N TRP A 440 -10.29 8.38 -12.19
CA TRP A 440 -11.35 8.71 -11.24
C TRP A 440 -11.45 10.19 -10.89
N ARG A 441 -10.35 10.95 -10.97
CA ARG A 441 -10.37 12.40 -10.76
C ARG A 441 -11.28 13.12 -11.75
N ASN A 442 -11.41 12.57 -12.96
CA ASN A 442 -12.21 13.10 -14.05
C ASN A 442 -13.63 12.50 -14.11
N MET A 443 -13.92 11.49 -13.28
CA MET A 443 -15.26 10.87 -13.18
C MET A 443 -15.92 11.31 -11.88
N PRO A 444 -17.04 12.07 -11.93
CA PRO A 444 -17.82 12.36 -10.73
C PRO A 444 -18.12 11.07 -9.97
N ALA A 445 -17.83 11.05 -8.66
CA ALA A 445 -18.37 9.99 -7.81
C ALA A 445 -19.84 10.36 -7.62
N ASP A 446 -20.74 9.70 -8.35
CA ASP A 446 -22.17 10.01 -8.28
C ASP A 446 -22.63 9.90 -6.82
N SER A 447 -23.16 11.00 -6.31
CA SER A 447 -23.89 11.05 -5.04
C SER A 447 -25.21 10.33 -5.25
N GLN A 448 -25.27 9.05 -4.86
CA GLN A 448 -26.55 8.36 -4.64
C GLN A 448 -27.03 8.58 -3.22
#